data_AF-R4GBX1-F1
#
_entry.id   AF-R4GBX1-F1
#
_cell.length_a   1.000
_cell.length_b   1.000
_cell.length_c   1.000
_cell.angle_alpha   90.00
_cell.angle_beta   90.00
_cell.angle_gamma   90.00
#
_symmetry.space_group_name_H-M   'P 1'
#
loop_
_entity.id
_entity.type
_entity.pdbx_description
1 polymer ?
#
loop_
_entity_poly.entity_id
_entity_poly.type
_entity_poly.pdbx_seq_one_letter_code
_entity_poly.pdbx_strand_id
1 'polypeptide(L)'
;MNRLAGKRTGFSLGSTVQANTKGIWMWCVPYPDRKDQTLVLLDTEGLGDVDKGDTQNDTWIFALAVLLSSTLVYNSMGTIDQNAMDQLHYVTELTERIKAKYLRFFPSFAWALRDFTLQLELNGRPITEDEYLENALKLKKGDSPDVRLFNLPRKCIRFFFPTRKCFIFDRPTSRKNLHRLEQMEERELEPDFVEQADRFCNYIFWTSKEKTLPGGHVVTGHLLAKLVETYVETISSGKVPCMESAVLALAKMENAAAVEEALARYGGLMGQRLCLPTESVPELLGVHAECEKEALQVFMARAFKDDAQRFQVKLMAEAALQQFLESKEAVGRAILQSDTALSEKEKQMEEAQEQAVAAQREKEVLRQRGAELEQKMQDKQRSYEENIQQLKVKMEQDREQLLEEQKKMMDSRLGEQEALLREGFQKEAKRMQEEVQRLREQSASVKEPSWMEKAMDGLLTVGSLFLPGIAGKAVGLISNLFRRL
;
A
#
# COMPACT_ATOMS: atom_id res chain seq x y z
N MET A 1 -16.36 -10.04 17.89
CA MET A 1 -15.08 -9.29 18.02
C MET A 1 -14.24 -9.72 19.22
N ASN A 2 -14.73 -9.69 20.47
CA ASN A 2 -13.94 -10.11 21.64
C ASN A 2 -13.34 -11.54 21.53
N ARG A 3 -14.10 -12.51 21.00
CA ARG A 3 -13.57 -13.87 20.71
C ARG A 3 -12.37 -13.85 19.75
N LEU A 4 -12.38 -13.02 18.70
CA LEU A 4 -11.22 -12.86 17.80
C LEU A 4 -10.00 -12.23 18.49
N ALA A 5 -10.21 -11.44 19.55
CA ALA A 5 -9.11 -10.92 20.36
C ALA A 5 -8.51 -12.00 21.30
N GLY A 6 -9.14 -13.17 21.41
CA GLY A 6 -8.79 -14.17 22.41
C GLY A 6 -9.04 -13.68 23.84
N LYS A 7 -9.97 -12.72 24.03
CA LYS A 7 -10.28 -12.11 25.32
C LYS A 7 -11.78 -12.20 25.59
N ARG A 8 -12.15 -12.42 26.86
CA ARG A 8 -13.56 -12.46 27.29
C ARG A 8 -14.17 -11.07 27.37
N THR A 9 -13.40 -10.11 27.89
CA THR A 9 -13.76 -8.70 28.01
C THR A 9 -12.97 -7.86 27.03
N GLY A 10 -13.54 -6.75 26.56
CA GLY A 10 -12.91 -5.89 25.57
C GLY A 10 -13.84 -4.79 25.08
N PHE A 11 -14.38 -4.95 23.87
CA PHE A 11 -15.49 -4.13 23.41
C PHE A 11 -16.70 -4.37 24.31
N SER A 12 -17.27 -3.28 24.83
CA SER A 12 -18.41 -3.32 25.75
C SER A 12 -19.62 -3.96 25.06
N LEU A 13 -20.26 -4.92 25.73
CA LEU A 13 -21.49 -5.53 25.23
C LEU A 13 -22.71 -4.76 25.73
N GLY A 14 -23.61 -4.40 24.81
CA GLY A 14 -24.92 -3.86 25.17
C GLY A 14 -25.86 -4.97 25.62
N SER A 15 -26.49 -4.81 26.79
CA SER A 15 -27.49 -5.74 27.30
C SER A 15 -28.93 -5.21 27.22
N THR A 16 -29.10 -3.98 26.71
CA THR A 16 -30.37 -3.27 26.62
C THR A 16 -30.77 -3.06 25.16
N VAL A 17 -31.95 -2.48 24.94
CA VAL A 17 -32.44 -2.13 23.59
C VAL A 17 -31.68 -0.96 22.96
N GLN A 18 -30.80 -0.28 23.70
CA GLN A 18 -30.02 0.85 23.21
C GLN A 18 -28.71 0.37 22.56
N ALA A 19 -28.34 0.98 21.44
CA ALA A 19 -27.05 0.74 20.83
C ALA A 19 -25.91 1.15 21.78
N ASN A 20 -25.02 0.20 22.07
CA ASN A 20 -23.92 0.39 23.02
C ASN A 20 -22.67 0.97 22.36
N THR A 21 -22.32 0.47 21.16
CA THR A 21 -21.20 0.97 20.37
C THR A 21 -21.64 2.20 19.58
N LYS A 22 -20.93 3.32 19.69
CA LYS A 22 -21.12 4.54 18.88
C LYS A 22 -19.90 4.79 18.00
N GLY A 23 -20.11 5.01 16.71
CA GLY A 23 -19.04 5.15 15.70
C GLY A 23 -18.33 3.83 15.37
N ILE A 24 -17.00 3.89 15.21
CA ILE A 24 -16.14 2.72 14.96
C ILE A 24 -15.08 2.66 16.06
N TRP A 25 -15.04 1.55 16.78
CA TRP A 25 -14.05 1.28 17.81
C TRP A 25 -12.96 0.39 17.25
N MET A 26 -11.72 0.63 17.65
CA MET A 26 -10.56 -0.11 17.17
C MET A 26 -9.82 -0.76 18.33
N TRP A 27 -9.44 -2.03 18.16
CA TRP A 27 -8.58 -2.74 19.10
C TRP A 27 -7.46 -3.46 18.35
N CYS A 28 -6.22 -3.04 18.60
CA CYS A 28 -5.02 -3.65 18.05
C CYS A 28 -4.49 -4.70 19.01
N VAL A 29 -4.37 -5.95 18.56
CA VAL A 29 -3.79 -7.06 19.33
C VAL A 29 -2.75 -7.80 18.49
N PRO A 30 -1.76 -8.46 19.12
CA PRO A 30 -0.83 -9.32 18.39
C PRO A 30 -1.60 -10.40 17.62
N TYR A 31 -1.16 -10.68 16.39
CA TYR A 31 -1.75 -11.78 15.64
C TYR A 31 -1.35 -13.12 16.29
N PRO A 32 -2.29 -14.06 16.55
CA PRO A 32 -2.00 -15.27 17.32
C PRO A 32 -0.80 -16.08 16.81
N ASP A 33 -0.73 -16.31 15.50
CA ASP A 33 0.29 -17.19 14.88
C ASP A 33 1.31 -16.43 14.00
N ARG A 34 1.26 -15.10 13.97
CA ARG A 34 2.09 -14.26 13.09
C ARG A 34 2.75 -13.14 13.89
N LYS A 35 3.96 -13.43 14.40
CA LYS A 35 4.67 -12.59 15.39
C LYS A 35 4.93 -11.15 14.94
N ASP A 36 5.09 -10.93 13.64
CA ASP A 36 5.38 -9.61 13.06
C ASP A 36 4.13 -8.90 12.53
N GLN A 37 2.93 -9.42 12.81
CA GLN A 37 1.66 -8.84 12.37
C GLN A 37 0.78 -8.43 13.54
N THR A 38 0.00 -7.37 13.31
CA THR A 38 -1.03 -6.90 14.24
C THR A 38 -2.41 -7.22 13.68
N LEU A 39 -3.26 -7.86 14.49
CA LEU A 39 -4.68 -8.00 14.21
C LEU A 39 -5.40 -6.74 14.68
N VAL A 40 -5.97 -6.00 13.73
CA VAL A 40 -6.78 -4.80 14.00
C VAL A 40 -8.25 -5.19 13.93
N LEU A 41 -8.93 -5.14 15.07
CA LEU A 41 -10.34 -5.41 15.21
C LEU A 41 -11.12 -4.10 15.17
N LEU A 42 -12.02 -3.95 14.21
CA LEU A 42 -12.91 -2.79 14.08
C LEU A 42 -14.34 -3.19 14.46
N ASP A 43 -14.83 -2.73 15.60
CA ASP A 43 -16.20 -2.92 16.05
C ASP A 43 -17.03 -1.69 15.68
N THR A 44 -18.07 -1.89 14.88
CA THR A 44 -18.88 -0.78 14.34
C THR A 44 -20.18 -0.63 15.12
N GLU A 45 -20.68 0.59 15.20
CA GLU A 45 -22.03 0.85 15.64
C GLU A 45 -23.07 0.08 14.83
N GLY A 46 -24.15 -0.34 15.50
CA GLY A 46 -25.26 -1.08 14.88
C GLY A 46 -26.00 -0.23 13.84
N LEU A 47 -26.24 -0.82 12.68
CA LEU A 47 -27.01 -0.21 11.59
C LEU A 47 -28.51 -0.23 11.91
N GLY A 48 -29.23 0.84 11.57
CA GLY A 48 -30.69 0.89 11.70
C GLY A 48 -31.23 1.01 13.13
N ASP A 49 -30.45 1.61 14.03
CA ASP A 49 -30.89 1.94 15.40
C ASP A 49 -32.05 2.96 15.36
N VAL A 50 -33.17 2.63 16.02
CA VAL A 50 -34.46 3.33 15.90
C VAL A 50 -34.41 4.75 16.49
N ASP A 51 -33.49 4.99 17.43
CA ASP A 51 -33.27 6.30 18.03
C ASP A 51 -32.42 7.23 17.13
N LYS A 52 -31.96 6.75 15.96
CA LYS A 52 -31.21 7.55 15.00
C LYS A 52 -32.14 8.19 13.98
N GLY A 53 -32.09 9.52 13.91
CA GLY A 53 -32.72 10.30 12.84
C GLY A 53 -31.90 10.41 11.54
N ASP A 54 -30.67 9.87 11.49
CA ASP A 54 -29.76 10.05 10.36
C ASP A 54 -29.22 8.73 9.79
N THR A 55 -29.90 8.23 8.75
CA THR A 55 -29.49 7.05 7.97
C THR A 55 -28.21 7.28 7.17
N GLN A 56 -27.76 8.53 6.97
CA GLN A 56 -26.55 8.82 6.19
C GLN A 56 -25.27 8.43 6.92
N ASN A 57 -25.25 8.56 8.25
CA ASN A 57 -24.10 8.19 9.06
C ASN A 57 -23.86 6.67 9.05
N ASP A 58 -24.92 5.88 9.12
CA ASP A 58 -24.86 4.42 9.05
C ASP A 58 -24.21 3.95 7.73
N THR A 59 -24.56 4.57 6.60
CA THR A 59 -23.91 4.24 5.33
C THR A 59 -22.42 4.61 5.34
N TRP A 60 -22.02 5.72 5.97
CA TRP A 60 -20.61 6.10 6.05
C TRP A 60 -19.80 5.18 6.96
N ILE A 61 -20.37 4.75 8.10
CA ILE A 61 -19.76 3.75 8.97
C ILE A 61 -19.53 2.45 8.19
N PHE A 62 -20.53 2.01 7.43
CA PHE A 62 -20.41 0.82 6.58
C PHE A 62 -19.34 0.99 5.49
N ALA A 63 -19.33 2.13 4.79
CA ALA A 63 -18.33 2.41 3.76
C ALA A 63 -16.90 2.45 4.33
N LEU A 64 -16.69 3.06 5.50
CA LEU A 64 -15.40 3.07 6.19
C LEU A 64 -14.97 1.66 6.61
N ALA A 65 -15.89 0.84 7.13
CA ALA A 65 -15.61 -0.56 7.47
C ALA A 65 -15.14 -1.36 6.25
N VAL A 66 -15.77 -1.16 5.09
CA VAL A 66 -15.34 -1.76 3.82
C VAL A 66 -13.95 -1.27 3.39
N LEU A 67 -13.71 0.05 3.42
CA LEU A 67 -12.46 0.64 2.95
C LEU A 67 -11.26 0.25 3.83
N LEU A 68 -11.44 0.17 5.14
CA LEU A 68 -10.37 -0.04 6.11
C LEU A 68 -10.07 -1.52 6.38
N SER A 69 -11.01 -2.44 6.17
CA SER A 69 -10.84 -3.86 6.50
C SER A 69 -10.20 -4.68 5.37
N SER A 70 -9.58 -5.81 5.76
CA SER A 70 -9.22 -6.91 4.85
C SER A 70 -10.29 -8.01 4.80
N THR A 71 -11.07 -8.11 5.86
CA THR A 71 -12.21 -9.02 6.01
C THR A 71 -13.35 -8.25 6.66
N LEU A 72 -14.48 -8.17 5.96
CA LEU A 72 -15.70 -7.57 6.45
C LEU A 72 -16.60 -8.68 6.99
N VAL A 73 -16.95 -8.61 8.27
CA VAL A 73 -17.89 -9.53 8.91
C VAL A 73 -19.23 -8.81 9.00
N TYR A 74 -20.22 -9.26 8.23
CA TYR A 74 -21.59 -8.78 8.34
C TYR A 74 -22.36 -9.71 9.29
N ASN A 75 -22.81 -9.18 10.41
CA ASN A 75 -23.48 -9.92 11.46
C ASN A 75 -24.97 -9.59 11.50
N SER A 76 -25.84 -10.59 11.33
CA SER A 76 -27.28 -10.43 11.41
C SER A 76 -27.93 -11.53 12.25
N MET A 77 -29.13 -11.28 12.78
CA MET A 77 -29.92 -12.27 13.52
C MET A 77 -30.80 -13.08 12.56
N GLY A 78 -30.94 -14.38 12.83
CA GLY A 78 -31.83 -15.28 12.11
C GLY A 78 -31.33 -15.64 10.71
N THR A 79 -32.23 -15.63 9.74
CA THR A 79 -32.05 -16.18 8.39
C THR A 79 -31.80 -15.09 7.36
N ILE A 80 -31.29 -15.45 6.18
CA ILE A 80 -31.17 -14.53 5.05
C ILE A 80 -32.53 -14.42 4.34
N ASP A 81 -33.37 -13.52 4.84
CA ASP A 81 -34.66 -13.18 4.23
C ASP A 81 -34.59 -11.87 3.41
N GLN A 82 -35.74 -11.39 2.94
CA GLN A 82 -35.78 -10.13 2.18
C GLN A 82 -35.44 -8.93 3.08
N ASN A 83 -35.83 -8.94 4.35
CA ASN A 83 -35.53 -7.85 5.28
C ASN A 83 -34.02 -7.75 5.56
N ALA A 84 -33.33 -8.89 5.73
CA ALA A 84 -31.88 -8.94 5.86
C ALA A 84 -31.17 -8.41 4.59
N MET A 85 -31.73 -8.66 3.40
CA MET A 85 -31.23 -8.09 2.14
C MET A 85 -31.52 -6.60 2.00
N ASP A 86 -32.67 -6.13 2.48
CA ASP A 86 -33.03 -4.72 2.47
C ASP A 86 -32.13 -3.92 3.42
N GLN A 87 -31.75 -4.51 4.56
CA GLN A 87 -30.73 -3.94 5.45
C GLN A 87 -29.33 -3.87 4.81
N LEU A 88 -29.09 -4.62 3.74
CA LEU A 88 -27.87 -4.52 2.93
C LEU A 88 -27.99 -3.47 1.81
N HIS A 89 -29.00 -2.59 1.83
CA HIS A 89 -29.07 -1.45 0.91
C HIS A 89 -27.80 -0.59 0.96
N TYR A 90 -27.10 -0.54 2.10
CA TYR A 90 -25.80 0.14 2.22
C TYR A 90 -24.78 -0.36 1.20
N VAL A 91 -24.79 -1.66 0.87
CA VAL A 91 -23.95 -2.27 -0.18
C VAL A 91 -24.30 -1.74 -1.55
N THR A 92 -25.57 -1.44 -1.80
CA THR A 92 -26.02 -0.82 -3.07
C THR A 92 -25.54 0.63 -3.16
N GLU A 93 -25.60 1.37 -2.05
CA GLU A 93 -25.07 2.73 -1.96
C GLU A 93 -23.55 2.80 -2.04
N LEU A 94 -22.81 1.72 -1.78
CA LEU A 94 -21.35 1.69 -2.00
C LEU A 94 -20.99 2.03 -3.46
N THR A 95 -21.86 1.69 -4.43
CA THR A 95 -21.62 2.06 -5.84
C THR A 95 -21.60 3.57 -6.06
N GLU A 96 -22.38 4.32 -5.27
CA GLU A 96 -22.47 5.79 -5.31
C GLU A 96 -21.43 6.44 -4.37
N ARG A 97 -21.11 5.76 -3.26
CA ARG A 97 -20.26 6.28 -2.17
C ARG A 97 -18.81 5.80 -2.21
N ILE A 98 -18.45 4.95 -3.15
CA ILE A 98 -17.05 4.58 -3.41
C ILE A 98 -16.82 4.62 -4.92
N LYS A 99 -16.10 5.65 -5.38
CA LYS A 99 -15.56 5.67 -6.74
C LYS A 99 -14.35 4.75 -6.81
N ALA A 100 -14.58 3.45 -6.95
CA ALA A 100 -13.51 2.48 -7.20
C ALA A 100 -13.52 2.12 -8.69
N LYS A 101 -12.48 2.53 -9.43
CA LYS A 101 -12.26 2.00 -10.79
C LYS A 101 -11.76 0.55 -10.72
N TYR A 102 -11.25 0.13 -9.56
CA TYR A 102 -10.71 -1.20 -9.33
C TYR A 102 -11.28 -1.83 -8.06
N LEU A 103 -12.04 -2.90 -8.22
CA LEU A 103 -12.60 -3.72 -7.13
C LEU A 103 -11.55 -4.57 -6.40
N ARG A 104 -10.25 -4.33 -6.67
CA ARG A 104 -9.10 -5.08 -6.16
C ARG A 104 -8.98 -5.07 -4.63
N PHE A 105 -9.66 -4.13 -3.97
CA PHE A 105 -9.40 -3.78 -2.58
C PHE A 105 -10.61 -3.95 -1.67
N PHE A 106 -11.67 -4.56 -2.20
CA PHE A 106 -12.78 -4.95 -1.36
C PHE A 106 -12.35 -6.12 -0.47
N PRO A 107 -12.72 -6.09 0.81
CA PRO A 107 -12.37 -7.14 1.75
C PRO A 107 -13.01 -8.46 1.36
N SER A 108 -12.48 -9.56 1.89
CA SER A 108 -13.23 -10.81 1.94
C SER A 108 -14.51 -10.62 2.77
N PHE A 109 -15.60 -11.28 2.38
CA PHE A 109 -16.88 -11.12 3.07
C PHE A 109 -17.22 -12.37 3.89
N ALA A 110 -17.59 -12.18 5.16
CA ALA A 110 -18.11 -13.25 6.00
C ALA A 110 -19.48 -12.84 6.54
N TRP A 111 -20.52 -13.61 6.24
CA TRP A 111 -21.85 -13.42 6.82
C TRP A 111 -22.00 -14.31 8.05
N ALA A 112 -22.11 -13.68 9.22
CA ALA A 112 -22.34 -14.33 10.50
C ALA A 112 -23.83 -14.27 10.87
N LEU A 113 -24.53 -15.40 10.76
CA LEU A 113 -25.95 -15.54 11.08
C LEU A 113 -26.14 -16.04 12.52
N ARG A 114 -26.64 -15.17 13.38
CA ARG A 114 -26.81 -15.41 14.82
C ARG A 114 -28.17 -16.01 15.12
N ASP A 115 -28.25 -16.87 16.13
CA ASP A 115 -29.50 -17.54 16.55
C ASP A 115 -30.19 -18.22 15.35
N PHE A 116 -29.41 -18.94 14.54
CA PHE A 116 -29.92 -19.65 13.37
C PHE A 116 -30.82 -20.81 13.81
N THR A 117 -31.95 -21.03 13.13
CA THR A 117 -32.99 -21.98 13.55
C THR A 117 -33.45 -22.94 12.47
N LEU A 118 -32.97 -22.76 11.23
CA LEU A 118 -33.36 -23.62 10.11
C LEU A 118 -32.44 -24.83 10.02
N GLN A 119 -32.99 -25.95 9.57
CA GLN A 119 -32.17 -27.04 9.08
C GLN A 119 -31.59 -26.65 7.72
N LEU A 120 -30.29 -26.88 7.53
CA LEU A 120 -29.60 -26.62 6.27
C LEU A 120 -29.93 -27.70 5.24
N GLU A 121 -31.16 -27.65 4.73
CA GLU A 121 -31.64 -28.55 3.71
C GLU A 121 -32.25 -27.78 2.53
N LEU A 122 -31.95 -28.22 1.31
CA LEU A 122 -32.53 -27.69 0.09
C LEU A 122 -32.96 -28.84 -0.81
N ASN A 123 -34.24 -28.89 -1.15
CA ASN A 123 -34.85 -29.98 -1.92
C ASN A 123 -34.60 -31.38 -1.30
N GLY A 124 -34.67 -31.46 0.04
CA GLY A 124 -34.46 -32.70 0.80
C GLY A 124 -33.01 -33.20 0.81
N ARG A 125 -32.04 -32.37 0.41
CA ARG A 125 -30.61 -32.67 0.52
C ARG A 125 -29.96 -31.75 1.55
N PRO A 126 -29.09 -32.28 2.43
CA PRO A 126 -28.30 -31.44 3.32
C PRO A 126 -27.38 -30.55 2.48
N ILE A 127 -27.25 -29.29 2.88
CA ILE A 127 -26.39 -28.29 2.27
C ILE A 127 -25.46 -27.68 3.32
N THR A 128 -24.36 -27.11 2.87
CA THR A 128 -23.43 -26.32 3.69
C THR A 128 -23.96 -24.90 3.94
N GLU A 129 -23.38 -24.20 4.91
CA GLU A 129 -23.70 -22.79 5.17
C GLU A 129 -23.41 -21.91 3.93
N ASP A 130 -22.35 -22.23 3.19
CA ASP A 130 -21.95 -21.50 1.99
C ASP A 130 -22.94 -21.73 0.84
N GLU A 131 -23.41 -22.96 0.65
CA GLU A 131 -24.47 -23.26 -0.32
C GLU A 131 -25.79 -22.56 0.03
N TYR A 132 -26.09 -22.41 1.33
CA TYR A 132 -27.24 -21.62 1.78
C TYR A 132 -27.09 -20.14 1.39
N LEU A 133 -25.92 -19.54 1.61
CA LEU A 133 -25.61 -18.16 1.20
C LEU A 133 -25.71 -17.99 -0.33
N GLU A 134 -25.08 -18.86 -1.10
CA GLU A 134 -25.13 -18.78 -2.57
C GLU A 134 -26.56 -18.96 -3.10
N ASN A 135 -27.36 -19.82 -2.46
CA ASN A 135 -28.78 -19.93 -2.78
C ASN A 135 -29.55 -18.63 -2.47
N ALA A 136 -29.27 -17.97 -1.35
CA ALA A 136 -29.90 -16.69 -1.00
C ALA A 136 -29.51 -15.55 -1.95
N LEU A 137 -28.33 -15.62 -2.57
CA LEU A 137 -27.80 -14.66 -3.54
C LEU A 137 -28.22 -14.94 -5.00
N LYS A 138 -28.98 -16.01 -5.27
CA LYS A 138 -29.53 -16.28 -6.60
C LYS A 138 -30.43 -15.15 -7.08
N LEU A 139 -30.26 -14.79 -8.34
CA LEU A 139 -31.04 -13.74 -8.97
C LEU A 139 -32.39 -14.29 -9.45
N LYS A 140 -33.41 -13.43 -9.47
CA LYS A 140 -34.71 -13.71 -10.10
C LYS A 140 -34.70 -13.28 -11.56
N LYS A 141 -35.30 -14.09 -12.42
CA LYS A 141 -35.48 -13.77 -13.86
C LYS A 141 -36.57 -12.71 -14.03
N GLY A 142 -36.43 -11.90 -15.07
CA GLY A 142 -37.36 -10.81 -15.39
C GLY A 142 -36.73 -9.43 -15.16
N ASP A 143 -37.48 -8.39 -15.53
CA ASP A 143 -37.05 -6.99 -15.42
C ASP A 143 -38.18 -6.09 -14.89
N SER A 144 -39.09 -6.66 -14.10
CA SER A 144 -40.08 -5.86 -13.38
C SER A 144 -39.40 -5.02 -12.28
N PRO A 145 -40.02 -3.91 -11.83
CA PRO A 145 -39.49 -3.12 -10.71
C PRO A 145 -39.13 -3.96 -9.48
N ASP A 146 -40.01 -4.88 -9.08
CA ASP A 146 -39.78 -5.77 -7.92
C ASP A 146 -38.61 -6.73 -8.13
N VAL A 147 -38.43 -7.25 -9.35
CA VAL A 147 -37.29 -8.11 -9.68
C VAL A 147 -35.98 -7.32 -9.67
N ARG A 148 -35.99 -6.05 -10.12
CA ARG A 148 -34.81 -5.18 -10.03
C ARG A 148 -34.44 -4.88 -8.58
N LEU A 149 -35.42 -4.52 -7.74
CA LEU A 149 -35.21 -4.28 -6.31
C LEU A 149 -34.67 -5.53 -5.61
N PHE A 150 -35.25 -6.69 -5.89
CA PHE A 150 -34.76 -7.97 -5.35
C PHE A 150 -33.33 -8.30 -5.78
N ASN A 151 -33.00 -8.07 -7.05
CA ASN A 151 -31.70 -8.43 -7.62
C ASN A 151 -30.58 -7.45 -7.27
N LEU A 152 -30.88 -6.19 -6.99
CA LEU A 152 -29.86 -5.15 -6.79
C LEU A 152 -28.87 -5.46 -5.64
N PRO A 153 -29.29 -5.70 -4.38
CA PRO A 153 -28.36 -6.00 -3.30
C PRO A 153 -27.56 -7.28 -3.57
N ARG A 154 -28.20 -8.30 -4.16
CA ARG A 154 -27.57 -9.56 -4.54
C ARG A 154 -26.47 -9.37 -5.60
N LYS A 155 -26.76 -8.57 -6.63
CA LYS A 155 -25.78 -8.19 -7.65
C LYS A 155 -24.62 -7.44 -7.02
N CYS A 156 -24.86 -6.51 -6.11
CA CYS A 156 -23.82 -5.76 -5.44
C CYS A 156 -22.93 -6.66 -4.58
N ILE A 157 -23.50 -7.55 -3.76
CA ILE A 157 -22.71 -8.50 -2.95
C ILE A 157 -21.85 -9.38 -3.83
N ARG A 158 -22.45 -9.99 -4.88
CA ARG A 158 -21.73 -10.85 -5.82
C ARG A 158 -20.58 -10.11 -6.52
N PHE A 159 -20.80 -8.84 -6.83
CA PHE A 159 -19.85 -7.99 -7.54
C PHE A 159 -18.70 -7.49 -6.67
N PHE A 160 -19.00 -6.96 -5.49
CA PHE A 160 -18.03 -6.39 -4.56
C PHE A 160 -17.25 -7.45 -3.78
N PHE A 161 -17.91 -8.56 -3.45
CA PHE A 161 -17.37 -9.60 -2.58
C PHE A 161 -17.35 -10.96 -3.30
N PRO A 162 -16.43 -11.16 -4.26
CA PRO A 162 -16.36 -12.41 -4.98
C PRO A 162 -16.01 -13.59 -4.06
N THR A 163 -15.13 -13.37 -3.09
CA THR A 163 -14.86 -14.35 -2.04
C THR A 163 -15.75 -14.05 -0.85
N ARG A 164 -16.69 -14.96 -0.59
CA ARG A 164 -17.66 -14.85 0.49
C ARG A 164 -17.80 -16.17 1.24
N LYS A 165 -18.00 -16.09 2.56
CA LYS A 165 -18.17 -17.23 3.46
C LYS A 165 -19.40 -17.00 4.32
N CYS A 166 -20.12 -18.07 4.64
CA CYS A 166 -21.23 -18.05 5.57
C CYS A 166 -20.86 -18.83 6.84
N PHE A 167 -21.34 -18.33 7.97
CA PHE A 167 -21.29 -18.99 9.27
C PHE A 167 -22.66 -18.87 9.93
N ILE A 168 -23.16 -20.00 10.42
CA ILE A 168 -24.32 -20.03 11.30
C ILE A 168 -23.85 -20.19 12.75
N PHE A 169 -24.57 -19.56 13.65
CA PHE A 169 -24.37 -19.68 15.08
C PHE A 169 -25.68 -20.03 15.75
N ASP A 170 -25.67 -21.12 16.51
CA ASP A 170 -26.74 -21.46 17.42
C ASP A 170 -26.83 -20.41 18.52
N ARG A 171 -27.96 -20.42 19.22
CA ARG A 171 -28.14 -19.51 20.34
C ARG A 171 -27.15 -19.88 21.44
N PRO A 172 -26.31 -18.94 21.93
CA PRO A 172 -25.21 -19.28 22.83
C PRO A 172 -25.66 -19.80 24.20
N THR A 173 -26.84 -19.40 24.66
CA THR A 173 -27.46 -19.86 25.90
C THR A 173 -28.94 -19.48 25.92
N SER A 174 -29.67 -19.89 26.95
CA SER A 174 -31.06 -19.52 27.16
C SER A 174 -31.27 -18.00 27.26
N ARG A 175 -32.44 -17.50 26.84
CA ARG A 175 -32.79 -16.06 26.90
C ARG A 175 -32.56 -15.44 28.28
N LYS A 176 -32.79 -16.20 29.35
CA LYS A 176 -32.64 -15.73 30.74
C LYS A 176 -31.19 -15.38 31.08
N ASN A 177 -30.21 -16.00 30.42
CA ASN A 177 -28.79 -15.83 30.72
C ASN A 177 -28.07 -14.86 29.77
N LEU A 178 -28.68 -14.45 28.66
CA LEU A 178 -28.04 -13.61 27.64
C LEU A 178 -27.48 -12.28 28.18
N HIS A 179 -28.14 -11.68 29.17
CA HIS A 179 -27.68 -10.43 29.79
C HIS A 179 -26.37 -10.58 30.58
N ARG A 180 -25.96 -11.82 30.90
CA ARG A 180 -24.70 -12.15 31.61
C ARG A 180 -23.71 -12.88 30.71
N LEU A 181 -23.94 -12.92 29.40
CA LEU A 181 -23.14 -13.71 28.45
C LEU A 181 -21.63 -13.45 28.57
N GLU A 182 -21.21 -12.21 28.85
CA GLU A 182 -19.79 -11.85 29.04
C GLU A 182 -19.16 -12.52 30.28
N GLN A 183 -19.95 -12.75 31.32
CA GLN A 183 -19.52 -13.32 32.59
C GLN A 183 -19.54 -14.85 32.59
N MET A 184 -20.23 -15.47 31.61
CA MET A 184 -20.38 -16.91 31.52
C MET A 184 -19.09 -17.58 31.05
N GLU A 185 -18.79 -18.74 31.61
CA GLU A 185 -17.71 -19.62 31.16
C GLU A 185 -18.12 -20.41 29.91
N GLU A 186 -17.17 -20.85 29.10
CA GLU A 186 -17.48 -21.59 27.86
C GLU A 186 -18.25 -22.89 28.11
N ARG A 187 -17.99 -23.55 29.24
CA ARG A 187 -18.74 -24.75 29.69
C ARG A 187 -20.21 -24.49 30.02
N GLU A 188 -20.61 -23.22 30.16
CA GLU A 188 -22.00 -22.81 30.43
C GLU A 188 -22.75 -22.40 29.15
N LEU A 189 -22.06 -22.41 28.01
CA LEU A 189 -22.62 -22.10 26.69
C LEU A 189 -23.05 -23.39 25.98
N GLU A 190 -23.92 -23.25 24.99
CA GLU A 190 -24.28 -24.35 24.10
C GLU A 190 -23.02 -24.88 23.38
N PRO A 191 -22.71 -26.19 23.43
CA PRO A 191 -21.50 -26.75 22.86
C PRO A 191 -21.34 -26.45 21.36
N ASP A 192 -22.43 -26.58 20.59
CA ASP A 192 -22.43 -26.33 19.14
C ASP A 192 -22.09 -24.86 18.84
N PHE A 193 -22.57 -23.91 19.67
CA PHE A 193 -22.21 -22.50 19.54
C PHE A 193 -20.72 -22.28 19.77
N VAL A 194 -20.12 -22.93 20.76
CA VAL A 194 -18.68 -22.81 21.06
C VAL A 194 -17.86 -23.35 19.88
N GLU A 195 -18.19 -24.53 19.37
CA GLU A 195 -17.51 -25.12 18.22
C GLU A 195 -17.63 -24.22 16.96
N GLN A 196 -18.84 -23.70 16.70
CA GLN A 196 -19.07 -22.78 15.58
C GLN A 196 -18.27 -21.48 15.72
N ALA A 197 -18.19 -20.93 16.94
CA ALA A 197 -17.42 -19.73 17.25
C ALA A 197 -15.91 -19.94 17.05
N ASP A 198 -15.39 -21.10 17.45
CA ASP A 198 -13.98 -21.46 17.28
C ASP A 198 -13.65 -21.67 15.81
N ARG A 199 -14.51 -22.39 15.07
CA ARG A 199 -14.39 -22.57 13.62
C ARG A 199 -14.39 -21.23 12.87
N PHE A 200 -15.25 -20.30 13.28
CA PHE A 200 -15.26 -18.94 12.75
C PHE A 200 -13.94 -18.22 13.03
N CYS A 201 -13.46 -18.21 14.28
CA CYS A 201 -12.21 -17.52 14.63
C CYS A 201 -11.02 -18.10 13.86
N ASN A 202 -10.90 -19.43 13.82
CA ASN A 202 -9.86 -20.13 13.08
C ASN A 202 -9.90 -19.81 11.59
N TYR A 203 -11.09 -19.75 10.99
CA TYR A 203 -11.21 -19.36 9.58
C TYR A 203 -10.73 -17.93 9.34
N ILE A 204 -11.10 -16.99 10.21
CA ILE A 204 -10.65 -15.59 10.09
C ILE A 204 -9.13 -15.51 10.23
N PHE A 205 -8.53 -16.17 11.24
CA PHE A 205 -7.06 -16.20 11.40
C PHE A 205 -6.34 -16.90 10.23
N TRP A 206 -6.96 -17.89 9.60
CA TRP A 206 -6.34 -18.58 8.48
C TRP A 206 -6.43 -17.78 7.17
N THR A 207 -7.59 -17.19 6.91
CA THR A 207 -7.92 -16.63 5.59
C THR A 207 -7.76 -15.11 5.49
N SER A 208 -7.80 -14.39 6.62
CA SER A 208 -7.62 -12.94 6.61
C SER A 208 -6.18 -12.59 6.23
N LYS A 209 -6.07 -11.84 5.14
CA LYS A 209 -4.82 -11.32 4.60
C LYS A 209 -4.48 -9.98 5.21
N GLU A 210 -3.21 -9.61 5.12
CA GLU A 210 -2.76 -8.25 5.39
C GLU A 210 -3.56 -7.25 4.54
N LYS A 211 -3.88 -6.08 5.10
CA LYS A 211 -4.52 -5.02 4.33
C LYS A 211 -3.48 -4.47 3.35
N THR A 212 -3.82 -4.43 2.07
CA THR A 212 -2.94 -3.88 1.04
C THR A 212 -3.58 -2.71 0.30
N LEU A 213 -2.73 -1.81 -0.18
CA LEU A 213 -3.06 -0.72 -1.11
C LEU A 213 -2.70 -1.13 -2.54
N PRO A 214 -3.13 -0.36 -3.57
CA PRO A 214 -2.68 -0.56 -4.94
C PRO A 214 -1.17 -0.79 -5.07
N GLY A 215 -0.80 -1.90 -5.72
CA GLY A 215 0.59 -2.29 -5.93
C GLY A 215 1.19 -3.15 -4.82
N GLY A 216 0.38 -3.91 -4.08
CA GLY A 216 0.88 -4.89 -3.09
C GLY A 216 1.35 -4.30 -1.75
N HIS A 217 1.33 -2.97 -1.59
CA HIS A 217 1.85 -2.30 -0.40
C HIS A 217 1.03 -2.65 0.85
N VAL A 218 1.66 -3.33 1.79
CA VAL A 218 1.07 -3.70 3.09
C VAL A 218 0.85 -2.45 3.95
N VAL A 219 -0.37 -2.31 4.48
CA VAL A 219 -0.76 -1.20 5.34
C VAL A 219 -0.21 -1.42 6.74
N THR A 220 0.69 -0.51 7.15
CA THR A 220 1.20 -0.41 8.52
C THR A 220 0.25 0.41 9.41
N GLY A 221 0.47 0.41 10.73
CA GLY A 221 -0.31 1.25 11.65
C GLY A 221 -0.28 2.74 11.30
N HIS A 222 0.87 3.24 10.86
CA HIS A 222 1.03 4.62 10.38
C HIS A 222 0.17 4.90 9.14
N LEU A 223 0.24 4.02 8.13
CA LEU A 223 -0.56 4.15 6.92
C LEU A 223 -2.06 4.01 7.20
N LEU A 224 -2.46 3.13 8.11
CA LEU A 224 -3.85 2.97 8.52
C LEU A 224 -4.40 4.27 9.15
N ALA A 225 -3.64 4.89 10.06
CA ALA A 225 -4.03 6.15 10.67
C ALA A 225 -4.24 7.25 9.62
N LYS A 226 -3.32 7.35 8.66
CA LYS A 226 -3.41 8.33 7.56
C LYS A 226 -4.56 8.06 6.59
N LEU A 227 -4.90 6.80 6.34
CA LEU A 227 -6.09 6.41 5.56
C LEU A 227 -7.37 6.85 6.28
N VAL A 228 -7.47 6.58 7.59
CA VAL A 228 -8.63 6.99 8.40
C VAL A 228 -8.80 8.51 8.35
N GLU A 229 -7.73 9.27 8.61
CA GLU A 229 -7.73 10.74 8.53
C GLU A 229 -8.22 11.22 7.16
N THR A 230 -7.62 10.72 6.08
CA THR A 230 -7.97 11.10 4.70
C THR A 230 -9.44 10.80 4.37
N TYR A 231 -9.94 9.62 4.72
CA TYR A 231 -11.31 9.24 4.42
C TYR A 231 -12.33 10.04 5.23
N VAL A 232 -12.08 10.22 6.53
CA VAL A 232 -12.97 10.99 7.40
C VAL A 232 -13.02 12.46 6.98
N GLU A 233 -11.87 13.09 6.70
CA GLU A 233 -11.84 14.47 6.19
C GLU A 233 -12.59 14.63 4.87
N THR A 234 -12.42 13.66 3.96
CA THR A 234 -13.14 13.66 2.68
C THR A 234 -14.65 13.63 2.89
N ILE A 235 -15.12 12.73 3.76
CA ILE A 235 -16.55 12.61 4.12
C ILE A 235 -17.05 13.90 4.79
N SER A 236 -16.32 14.42 5.77
CA SER A 236 -16.66 15.66 6.48
C SER A 236 -16.71 16.88 5.55
N SER A 237 -15.97 16.88 4.44
CA SER A 237 -16.04 17.92 3.40
C SER A 237 -17.20 17.76 2.41
N GLY A 238 -18.08 16.77 2.60
CA GLY A 238 -19.20 16.45 1.71
C GLY A 238 -18.77 15.74 0.42
N LYS A 239 -17.53 15.26 0.34
CA LYS A 239 -16.99 14.54 -0.81
C LYS A 239 -17.07 13.03 -0.57
N VAL A 240 -17.09 12.30 -1.68
CA VAL A 240 -17.11 10.83 -1.66
C VAL A 240 -15.68 10.29 -1.55
N PRO A 241 -15.35 9.45 -0.56
CA PRO A 241 -14.03 8.85 -0.45
C PRO A 241 -13.75 7.97 -1.67
N CYS A 242 -12.56 8.15 -2.25
CA CYS A 242 -12.07 7.37 -3.37
C CYS A 242 -10.73 6.77 -2.98
N MET A 243 -10.62 5.45 -3.11
CA MET A 243 -9.44 4.73 -2.67
C MET A 243 -8.21 5.12 -3.51
N GLU A 244 -8.37 5.24 -4.83
CA GLU A 244 -7.26 5.60 -5.71
C GLU A 244 -6.73 7.00 -5.41
N SER A 245 -7.61 7.98 -5.16
CA SER A 245 -7.19 9.33 -4.80
C SER A 245 -6.54 9.40 -3.43
N ALA A 246 -7.07 8.66 -2.45
CA ALA A 246 -6.47 8.60 -1.11
C ALA A 246 -5.07 7.99 -1.19
N VAL A 247 -4.90 6.89 -1.91
CA VAL A 247 -3.59 6.24 -2.10
C VAL A 247 -2.61 7.15 -2.84
N LEU A 248 -3.05 7.89 -3.86
CA LEU A 248 -2.18 8.84 -4.56
C LEU A 248 -1.76 10.01 -3.67
N ALA A 249 -2.67 10.56 -2.87
CA ALA A 249 -2.36 11.62 -1.93
C ALA A 249 -1.39 11.15 -0.85
N LEU A 250 -1.64 9.96 -0.28
CA LEU A 250 -0.76 9.34 0.71
C LEU A 250 0.62 9.04 0.13
N ALA A 251 0.70 8.45 -1.07
CA ALA A 251 1.98 8.21 -1.75
C ALA A 251 2.76 9.51 -1.93
N LYS A 252 2.11 10.59 -2.37
CA LYS A 252 2.78 11.88 -2.55
C LYS A 252 3.34 12.43 -1.23
N MET A 253 2.59 12.33 -0.13
CA MET A 253 3.03 12.82 1.18
C MET A 253 4.12 11.95 1.78
N GLU A 254 3.95 10.63 1.78
CA GLU A 254 4.92 9.70 2.35
C GLU A 254 6.21 9.66 1.55
N ASN A 255 6.15 9.72 0.22
CA ASN A 255 7.36 9.80 -0.60
C ASN A 255 8.12 11.10 -0.38
N ALA A 256 7.42 12.23 -0.16
CA ALA A 256 8.08 13.48 0.20
C ALA A 256 8.80 13.39 1.55
N ALA A 257 8.12 12.85 2.57
CA ALA A 257 8.70 12.65 3.90
C ALA A 257 9.86 11.64 3.88
N ALA A 258 9.77 10.59 3.05
CA ALA A 258 10.83 9.62 2.86
C ALA A 258 12.08 10.24 2.24
N VAL A 259 11.94 11.20 1.32
CA VAL A 259 13.08 11.96 0.77
C VAL A 259 13.74 12.79 1.87
N GLU A 260 12.95 13.52 2.65
CA GLU A 260 13.49 14.34 3.76
C GLU A 260 14.23 13.50 4.80
N GLU A 261 13.67 12.35 5.18
CA GLU A 261 14.27 11.41 6.13
C GLU A 261 15.58 10.80 5.58
N ALA A 262 15.57 10.40 4.30
CA ALA A 262 16.76 9.87 3.64
C ALA A 262 17.87 10.94 3.55
N LEU A 263 17.54 12.19 3.23
CA LEU A 263 18.51 13.29 3.21
C LEU A 263 19.06 13.61 4.61
N ALA A 264 18.21 13.61 5.63
CA ALA A 264 18.65 13.78 7.01
C ALA A 264 19.59 12.65 7.44
N ARG A 265 19.29 11.39 7.07
CA ARG A 265 20.16 10.25 7.31
C ARG A 265 21.48 10.40 6.57
N TYR A 266 21.45 10.75 5.28
CA TYR A 266 22.64 11.00 4.47
C TYR A 266 23.54 12.08 5.11
N GLY A 267 22.98 13.25 5.42
CA GLY A 267 23.73 14.36 6.04
C GLY A 267 24.30 13.99 7.42
N GLY A 268 23.54 13.25 8.22
CA GLY A 268 24.01 12.75 9.52
C GLY A 268 25.16 11.75 9.40
N LEU A 269 25.09 10.82 8.44
CA LEU A 269 26.15 9.86 8.15
C LEU A 269 27.41 10.55 7.61
N MET A 270 27.25 11.48 6.67
CA MET A 270 28.34 12.28 6.13
C MET A 270 29.02 13.08 7.25
N GLY A 271 28.27 13.77 8.11
CA GLY A 271 28.84 14.52 9.23
C GLY A 271 29.57 13.67 10.28
N GLN A 272 29.26 12.37 10.38
CA GLN A 272 29.92 11.45 11.31
C GLN A 272 31.13 10.74 10.70
N ARG A 273 31.03 10.32 9.44
CA ARG A 273 32.03 9.49 8.77
C ARG A 273 33.04 10.29 7.97
N LEU A 274 32.69 11.50 7.54
CA LEU A 274 33.58 12.35 6.77
C LEU A 274 34.44 13.20 7.72
N CYS A 275 35.75 12.97 7.70
CA CYS A 275 36.72 13.85 8.33
C CYS A 275 37.36 14.73 7.25
N LEU A 276 37.19 16.05 7.38
CA LEU A 276 37.81 17.02 6.48
C LEU A 276 39.09 17.61 7.12
N PRO A 277 40.13 17.88 6.31
CA PRO A 277 40.25 17.57 4.88
C PRO A 277 40.50 16.07 4.66
N THR A 278 39.91 15.48 3.62
CA THR A 278 40.28 14.12 3.20
C THR A 278 41.63 14.14 2.51
N GLU A 279 42.40 13.05 2.61
CA GLU A 279 43.72 12.97 1.97
C GLU A 279 43.59 12.91 0.44
N SER A 280 42.42 12.46 -0.05
CA SER A 280 42.15 12.39 -1.47
C SER A 280 40.65 12.42 -1.79
N VAL A 281 40.31 12.77 -3.03
CA VAL A 281 38.94 12.74 -3.56
C VAL A 281 38.27 11.35 -3.49
N PRO A 282 38.91 10.18 -3.72
CA PRO A 282 38.26 8.88 -3.53
C PRO A 282 37.80 8.60 -2.11
N GLU A 283 38.53 9.06 -1.10
CA GLU A 283 38.16 8.84 0.29
C GLU A 283 36.80 9.51 0.57
N LEU A 284 36.65 10.76 0.10
CA LEU A 284 35.38 11.48 0.11
C LEU A 284 34.29 10.75 -0.70
N LEU A 285 34.61 10.24 -1.89
CA LEU A 285 33.63 9.56 -2.75
C LEU A 285 33.20 8.19 -2.21
N GLY A 286 34.09 7.44 -1.55
CA GLY A 286 33.82 6.16 -0.93
C GLY A 286 32.89 6.31 0.28
N VAL A 287 33.20 7.27 1.17
CA VAL A 287 32.32 7.60 2.30
C VAL A 287 30.93 8.03 1.80
N HIS A 288 30.88 8.85 0.74
CA HIS A 288 29.61 9.24 0.12
C HIS A 288 28.80 8.04 -0.39
N ALA A 289 29.41 7.11 -1.12
CA ALA A 289 28.68 5.97 -1.70
C ALA A 289 28.04 5.08 -0.62
N GLU A 290 28.72 4.87 0.50
CA GLU A 290 28.15 4.14 1.64
C GLU A 290 27.00 4.90 2.30
N CYS A 291 27.16 6.22 2.50
CA CYS A 291 26.12 7.06 3.07
C CYS A 291 24.88 7.15 2.17
N GLU A 292 25.08 7.28 0.85
CA GLU A 292 24.03 7.29 -0.16
C GLU A 292 23.27 5.96 -0.17
N LYS A 293 23.99 4.83 -0.14
CA LYS A 293 23.37 3.50 -0.10
C LYS A 293 22.47 3.32 1.12
N GLU A 294 22.91 3.72 2.30
CA GLU A 294 22.09 3.66 3.52
C GLU A 294 20.88 4.60 3.47
N ALA A 295 21.07 5.82 2.97
CA ALA A 295 19.97 6.77 2.78
C ALA A 295 18.92 6.26 1.79
N LEU A 296 19.36 5.62 0.70
CA LEU A 296 18.48 5.01 -0.28
C LEU A 296 17.69 3.84 0.32
N GLN A 297 18.31 3.03 1.19
CA GLN A 297 17.59 1.97 1.91
C GLN A 297 16.49 2.54 2.81
N VAL A 298 16.75 3.65 3.51
CA VAL A 298 15.73 4.35 4.33
C VAL A 298 14.58 4.84 3.46
N PHE A 299 14.87 5.51 2.33
CA PHE A 299 13.84 5.93 1.38
C PHE A 299 13.00 4.76 0.88
N MET A 300 13.66 3.68 0.45
CA MET A 300 13.02 2.52 -0.16
C MET A 300 12.16 1.70 0.81
N ALA A 301 12.41 1.81 2.12
CA ALA A 301 11.60 1.18 3.15
C ALA A 301 10.27 1.90 3.40
N ARG A 302 10.20 3.20 3.09
CA ARG A 302 9.04 4.05 3.38
C ARG A 302 8.25 4.47 2.14
N ALA A 303 8.93 4.67 1.01
CA ALA A 303 8.33 5.15 -0.23
C ALA A 303 7.46 4.07 -0.91
N PHE A 304 6.33 4.48 -1.47
CA PHE A 304 5.43 3.62 -2.24
C PHE A 304 4.76 4.36 -3.39
N LYS A 305 4.43 3.65 -4.48
CA LYS A 305 3.72 4.19 -5.65
C LYS A 305 4.36 5.46 -6.25
N ASP A 306 5.69 5.50 -6.32
CA ASP A 306 6.43 6.52 -7.09
C ASP A 306 6.54 6.09 -8.55
N ASP A 307 5.39 5.93 -9.22
CA ASP A 307 5.30 5.33 -10.57
C ASP A 307 6.12 6.09 -11.63
N ALA A 308 6.46 7.35 -11.37
CA ALA A 308 7.29 8.21 -12.23
C ALA A 308 8.68 8.52 -11.63
N GLN A 309 9.06 7.85 -10.54
CA GLN A 309 10.36 7.95 -9.85
C GLN A 309 10.77 9.40 -9.51
N ARG A 310 9.79 10.28 -9.32
CA ARG A 310 10.04 11.72 -9.15
C ARG A 310 10.74 12.01 -7.83
N PHE A 311 10.38 11.27 -6.79
CA PHE A 311 10.94 11.46 -5.46
C PHE A 311 12.30 10.81 -5.33
N GLN A 312 12.50 9.66 -5.99
CA GLN A 312 13.81 9.03 -6.05
C GLN A 312 14.82 9.89 -6.83
N VAL A 313 14.43 10.46 -7.98
CA VAL A 313 15.26 11.41 -8.73
C VAL A 313 15.57 12.66 -7.90
N LYS A 314 14.59 13.16 -7.14
CA LYS A 314 14.78 14.31 -6.24
C LYS A 314 15.81 14.01 -5.15
N LEU A 315 15.70 12.85 -4.49
CA LEU A 315 16.66 12.40 -3.48
C LEU A 315 18.09 12.34 -4.03
N MET A 316 18.26 11.69 -5.19
CA MET A 316 19.58 11.57 -5.84
C MET A 316 20.15 12.95 -6.22
N ALA A 317 19.32 13.86 -6.75
CA ALA A 317 19.74 15.21 -7.10
C ALA A 317 20.13 16.07 -5.88
N GLU A 318 19.38 15.97 -4.78
CA GLU A 318 19.64 16.75 -3.57
C GLU A 318 20.86 16.23 -2.79
N ALA A 319 21.03 14.90 -2.69
CA ALA A 319 22.24 14.31 -2.10
C ALA A 319 23.51 14.67 -2.89
N ALA A 320 23.43 14.64 -4.23
CA ALA A 320 24.52 15.05 -5.11
C ALA A 320 24.82 16.55 -5.02
N LEU A 321 23.80 17.40 -4.86
CA LEU A 321 23.97 18.85 -4.67
C LEU A 321 24.67 19.15 -3.33
N GLN A 322 24.30 18.45 -2.26
CA GLN A 322 24.91 18.62 -0.95
C GLN A 322 26.40 18.23 -0.98
N GLN A 323 26.73 17.13 -1.66
CA GLN A 323 28.10 16.73 -1.94
C GLN A 323 28.89 17.79 -2.73
N PHE A 324 28.27 18.39 -3.76
CA PHE A 324 28.92 19.43 -4.55
C PHE A 324 29.28 20.64 -3.68
N LEU A 325 28.35 21.10 -2.84
CA LEU A 325 28.55 22.25 -1.95
C LEU A 325 29.67 21.98 -0.93
N GLU A 326 29.69 20.80 -0.29
CA GLU A 326 30.75 20.41 0.65
C GLU A 326 32.12 20.29 -0.02
N SER A 327 32.18 19.75 -1.24
CA SER A 327 33.43 19.68 -2.03
C SER A 327 33.96 21.05 -2.45
N LYS A 328 33.06 22.01 -2.71
CA LYS A 328 33.41 23.38 -3.13
C LYS A 328 33.86 24.26 -1.97
N GLU A 329 33.47 23.96 -0.73
CA GLU A 329 34.03 24.60 0.46
C GLU A 329 35.53 24.32 0.61
N ALA A 330 35.97 23.07 0.34
CA ALA A 330 37.39 22.71 0.37
C ALA A 330 38.21 23.42 -0.73
N VAL A 331 37.64 23.53 -1.94
CA VAL A 331 38.24 24.29 -3.04
C VAL A 331 38.24 25.80 -2.75
N GLY A 332 37.19 26.33 -2.14
CA GLY A 332 37.11 27.73 -1.69
C GLY A 332 38.16 28.06 -0.63
N ARG A 333 38.39 27.14 0.33
CA ARG A 333 39.47 27.25 1.34
C ARG A 333 40.86 27.17 0.72
N ALA A 334 41.07 26.28 -0.26
CA ALA A 334 42.35 26.14 -0.97
C ALA A 334 42.66 27.34 -1.88
N ILE A 335 41.65 27.91 -2.55
CA ILE A 335 41.79 29.16 -3.32
C ILE A 335 42.11 30.33 -2.38
N LEU A 336 41.46 30.43 -1.22
CA LEU A 336 41.78 31.45 -0.20
C LEU A 336 43.22 31.33 0.33
N GLN A 337 43.71 30.10 0.52
CA GLN A 337 45.09 29.80 0.94
C GLN A 337 46.12 30.06 -0.16
N SER A 338 45.74 29.84 -1.42
CA SER A 338 46.61 30.10 -2.58
C SER A 338 46.68 31.60 -2.92
N ASP A 339 45.61 32.36 -2.70
CA ASP A 339 45.60 33.83 -2.83
C ASP A 339 46.37 34.53 -1.69
N THR A 340 46.61 33.85 -0.56
CA THR A 340 47.50 34.35 0.50
C THR A 340 48.96 33.95 0.32
N ALA A 341 49.28 33.10 -0.67
CA ALA A 341 50.62 32.56 -0.91
C ALA A 341 51.20 32.87 -2.31
N LEU A 342 50.62 33.84 -3.03
CA LEU A 342 51.16 34.38 -4.29
C LEU A 342 51.61 35.82 -4.12
N SER A 343 52.61 36.01 -3.26
CA SER A 343 53.55 37.11 -3.39
C SER A 343 54.94 36.57 -3.05
N GLU A 344 55.88 36.82 -3.95
CA GLU A 344 57.31 36.51 -3.84
C GLU A 344 57.68 35.03 -3.93
N LYS A 345 57.95 34.56 -5.17
CA LYS A 345 59.34 34.38 -5.62
C LYS A 345 59.41 33.85 -7.05
N GLU A 346 59.44 34.79 -7.98
CA GLU A 346 60.32 34.66 -9.14
C GLU A 346 61.75 34.97 -8.65
N LYS A 347 62.65 33.98 -8.63
CA LYS A 347 64.02 34.14 -9.17
C LYS A 347 64.89 32.89 -9.02
N GLN A 348 65.41 32.56 -10.19
CA GLN A 348 66.74 32.05 -10.51
C GLN A 348 66.90 30.54 -10.66
N MET A 349 67.16 30.21 -11.93
CA MET A 349 67.56 28.94 -12.50
C MET A 349 68.92 28.50 -11.96
N GLU A 350 68.99 27.27 -11.46
CA GLU A 350 70.17 26.41 -11.63
C GLU A 350 69.84 24.92 -11.43
N GLU A 351 68.82 24.38 -12.09
CA GLU A 351 68.46 22.96 -11.91
C GLU A 351 67.98 22.31 -13.22
N ALA A 352 68.74 22.36 -14.31
CA ALA A 352 68.31 21.71 -15.56
C ALA A 352 68.28 20.17 -15.50
N GLN A 353 68.98 19.54 -14.54
CA GLN A 353 68.93 18.09 -14.28
C GLN A 353 67.97 17.71 -13.14
N GLU A 354 67.92 18.50 -12.07
CA GLU A 354 66.93 18.31 -10.99
C GLU A 354 65.51 18.65 -11.46
N GLN A 355 65.31 19.68 -12.30
CA GLN A 355 64.01 19.94 -12.95
C GLN A 355 63.62 18.85 -13.93
N ALA A 356 64.57 18.21 -14.63
CA ALA A 356 64.23 17.12 -15.54
C ALA A 356 63.76 15.86 -14.77
N VAL A 357 64.44 15.52 -13.67
CA VAL A 357 64.05 14.41 -12.77
C VAL A 357 62.79 14.75 -11.99
N ALA A 358 62.65 15.99 -11.51
CA ALA A 358 61.44 16.48 -10.84
C ALA A 358 60.26 16.51 -11.81
N ALA A 359 60.42 17.01 -13.04
CA ALA A 359 59.39 16.99 -14.06
C ALA A 359 59.01 15.57 -14.49
N GLN A 360 59.96 14.62 -14.53
CA GLN A 360 59.64 13.20 -14.78
C GLN A 360 58.88 12.56 -13.63
N ARG A 361 59.28 12.83 -12.38
CA ARG A 361 58.52 12.40 -11.18
C ARG A 361 57.13 13.01 -11.15
N GLU A 362 57.02 14.30 -11.45
CA GLU A 362 55.76 15.04 -11.49
C GLU A 362 54.84 14.50 -12.60
N LYS A 363 55.40 14.16 -13.76
CA LYS A 363 54.67 13.53 -14.86
C LYS A 363 54.21 12.11 -14.51
N GLU A 364 55.01 11.32 -13.79
CA GLU A 364 54.61 9.99 -13.30
C GLU A 364 53.53 10.09 -12.21
N VAL A 365 53.64 11.06 -11.29
CA VAL A 365 52.62 11.35 -10.27
C VAL A 365 51.31 11.83 -10.92
N LEU A 366 51.39 12.68 -11.96
CA LEU A 366 50.23 13.09 -12.75
C LEU A 366 49.59 11.91 -13.50
N ARG A 367 50.41 10.99 -14.03
CA ARG A 367 49.93 9.77 -14.71
C ARG A 367 49.26 8.81 -13.73
N GLN A 368 49.83 8.63 -12.54
CA GLN A 368 49.24 7.84 -11.45
C GLN A 368 47.94 8.47 -10.96
N ARG A 369 47.92 9.79 -10.71
CA ARG A 369 46.69 10.53 -10.38
C ARG A 369 45.63 10.41 -11.47
N GLY A 370 46.03 10.45 -12.74
CA GLY A 370 45.14 10.24 -13.89
C GLY A 370 44.52 8.84 -13.91
N ALA A 371 45.35 7.80 -13.79
CA ALA A 371 44.91 6.40 -13.74
C ALA A 371 44.01 6.12 -12.53
N GLU A 372 44.33 6.70 -11.37
CA GLU A 372 43.49 6.62 -10.18
C GLU A 372 42.13 7.32 -10.38
N LEU A 373 42.10 8.50 -11.00
CA LEU A 373 40.84 9.19 -11.31
C LEU A 373 39.97 8.34 -12.23
N GLU A 374 40.59 7.71 -13.23
CA GLU A 374 39.93 6.88 -14.22
C GLU A 374 39.36 5.59 -13.60
N GLN A 375 40.13 4.93 -12.73
CA GLN A 375 39.66 3.77 -11.97
C GLN A 375 38.49 4.13 -11.03
N LYS A 376 38.53 5.30 -10.38
CA LYS A 376 37.44 5.78 -9.52
C LYS A 376 36.18 6.15 -10.30
N MET A 377 36.32 6.66 -11.53
CA MET A 377 35.17 6.86 -12.42
C MET A 377 34.52 5.52 -12.77
N GLN A 378 35.32 4.47 -13.00
CA GLN A 378 34.81 3.12 -13.25
C GLN A 378 34.12 2.52 -12.01
N ASP A 379 34.63 2.75 -10.81
CA ASP A 379 34.01 2.25 -9.57
C ASP A 379 32.68 2.98 -9.27
N LYS A 380 32.61 4.30 -9.50
CA LYS A 380 31.34 5.06 -9.44
C LYS A 380 30.34 4.57 -10.47
N GLN A 381 30.79 4.35 -11.70
CA GLN A 381 29.97 3.79 -12.77
C GLN A 381 29.39 2.44 -12.33
N ARG A 382 30.22 1.56 -11.74
CA ARG A 382 29.79 0.24 -11.23
C ARG A 382 28.78 0.36 -10.08
N SER A 383 29.01 1.23 -9.10
CA SER A 383 28.07 1.44 -7.98
C SER A 383 26.72 1.98 -8.47
N TYR A 384 26.73 2.90 -9.43
CA TYR A 384 25.52 3.42 -10.05
C TYR A 384 24.79 2.34 -10.85
N GLU A 385 25.52 1.52 -11.61
CA GLU A 385 25.00 0.36 -12.33
C GLU A 385 24.38 -0.68 -11.37
N GLU A 386 24.99 -0.94 -10.22
CA GLU A 386 24.46 -1.83 -9.18
C GLU A 386 23.17 -1.30 -8.56
N ASN A 387 23.11 0.00 -8.23
CA ASN A 387 21.88 0.63 -7.73
C ASN A 387 20.76 0.58 -8.78
N ILE A 388 21.07 0.81 -10.06
CA ILE A 388 20.13 0.62 -11.16
C ILE A 388 19.69 -0.84 -11.28
N GLN A 389 20.59 -1.80 -11.13
CA GLN A 389 20.22 -3.22 -11.17
C GLN A 389 19.29 -3.61 -10.02
N GLN A 390 19.57 -3.17 -8.80
CA GLN A 390 18.67 -3.42 -7.66
C GLN A 390 17.29 -2.81 -7.90
N LEU A 391 17.23 -1.61 -8.49
CA LEU A 391 15.97 -0.97 -8.87
C LEU A 391 15.23 -1.77 -9.94
N LYS A 392 15.92 -2.24 -10.98
CA LYS A 392 15.33 -3.11 -12.01
C LYS A 392 14.69 -4.36 -11.40
N VAL A 393 15.40 -5.02 -10.48
CA VAL A 393 14.89 -6.21 -9.79
C VAL A 393 13.61 -5.88 -9.00
N LYS A 394 13.60 -4.79 -8.22
CA LYS A 394 12.40 -4.38 -7.47
C LYS A 394 11.24 -4.03 -8.41
N MET A 395 11.49 -3.29 -9.49
CA MET A 395 10.46 -2.94 -10.47
C MET A 395 9.85 -4.19 -11.14
N GLU A 396 10.69 -5.18 -11.43
CA GLU A 396 10.23 -6.44 -12.01
C GLU A 396 9.39 -7.24 -11.02
N GLN A 397 9.79 -7.27 -9.73
CA GLN A 397 8.99 -7.85 -8.65
C GLN A 397 7.64 -7.15 -8.48
N ASP A 398 7.60 -5.82 -8.42
CA ASP A 398 6.36 -5.04 -8.29
C ASP A 398 5.44 -5.26 -9.51
N ARG A 399 6.03 -5.37 -10.71
CA ARG A 399 5.30 -5.70 -11.95
C ARG A 399 4.71 -7.10 -11.90
N GLU A 400 5.47 -8.09 -11.48
CA GLU A 400 4.99 -9.47 -11.33
C GLU A 400 3.86 -9.58 -10.31
N GLN A 401 4.00 -8.92 -9.15
CA GLN A 401 2.95 -8.85 -8.15
C GLN A 401 1.68 -8.22 -8.71
N LEU A 402 1.81 -7.08 -9.40
CA LEU A 402 0.69 -6.40 -10.05
C LEU A 402 -0.03 -7.31 -11.07
N LEU A 403 0.73 -8.04 -11.88
CA LEU A 403 0.18 -8.96 -12.89
C LEU A 403 -0.51 -10.17 -12.25
N GLU A 404 0.07 -10.74 -11.20
CA GLU A 404 -0.52 -11.87 -10.47
C GLU A 404 -1.81 -11.47 -9.75
N GLU A 405 -1.85 -10.27 -9.17
CA GLU A 405 -3.08 -9.71 -8.60
C GLU A 405 -4.16 -9.47 -9.66
N GLN A 406 -3.80 -8.89 -10.81
CA GLN A 406 -4.72 -8.71 -11.93
C GLN A 406 -5.26 -10.05 -12.44
N LYS A 407 -4.41 -11.08 -12.51
CA LYS A 407 -4.79 -12.43 -12.91
C LYS A 407 -5.81 -13.03 -11.94
N LYS A 408 -5.53 -13.02 -10.63
CA LYS A 408 -6.47 -13.50 -9.60
C LYS A 408 -7.84 -12.81 -9.68
N MET A 409 -7.85 -11.50 -9.95
CA MET A 409 -9.10 -10.77 -10.16
C MET A 409 -9.84 -11.24 -11.40
N MET A 410 -9.15 -11.38 -12.54
CA MET A 410 -9.77 -11.87 -13.77
C MET A 410 -10.34 -13.27 -13.61
N ASP A 411 -9.62 -14.17 -12.94
CA ASP A 411 -10.07 -15.54 -12.67
C ASP A 411 -11.33 -15.54 -11.81
N SER A 412 -11.37 -14.68 -10.78
CA SER A 412 -12.56 -14.49 -9.94
C SER A 412 -13.76 -13.97 -10.74
N ARG A 413 -13.56 -13.01 -11.64
CA ARG A 413 -14.62 -12.46 -12.51
C ARG A 413 -15.12 -13.51 -13.52
N LEU A 414 -14.23 -14.33 -14.05
CA LEU A 414 -14.58 -15.44 -14.94
C LEU A 414 -15.43 -16.48 -14.20
N GLY A 415 -15.06 -16.83 -12.96
CA GLY A 415 -15.86 -17.75 -12.14
C GLY A 415 -17.28 -17.25 -11.89
N GLU A 416 -17.43 -15.96 -11.56
CA GLU A 416 -18.75 -15.35 -11.36
C GLU A 416 -19.54 -15.24 -12.69
N GLN A 417 -18.86 -14.96 -13.81
CA GLN A 417 -19.48 -14.99 -15.14
C GLN A 417 -20.03 -16.38 -15.47
N GLU A 418 -19.26 -17.45 -15.20
CA GLU A 418 -19.72 -18.82 -15.40
C GLU A 418 -20.93 -19.16 -14.52
N ALA A 419 -20.95 -18.72 -13.26
CA ALA A 419 -22.09 -18.90 -12.37
C ALA A 419 -23.36 -18.23 -12.93
N LEU A 420 -23.25 -16.97 -13.37
CA LEU A 420 -24.35 -16.24 -14.00
C LEU A 420 -24.86 -16.93 -15.28
N LEU A 421 -23.96 -17.50 -16.09
CA LEU A 421 -24.33 -18.27 -17.28
C LEU A 421 -25.09 -19.55 -16.92
N ARG A 422 -24.63 -20.30 -15.91
CA ARG A 422 -25.30 -21.51 -15.41
C ARG A 422 -26.69 -21.19 -14.85
N GLU A 423 -26.87 -20.03 -14.22
CA GLU A 423 -28.16 -19.53 -13.73
C GLU A 423 -29.07 -18.98 -14.85
N GLY A 424 -28.53 -18.77 -16.06
CA GLY A 424 -29.26 -18.29 -17.24
C GLY A 424 -29.34 -16.76 -17.40
N PHE A 425 -28.47 -16.01 -16.73
CA PHE A 425 -28.40 -14.54 -16.79
C PHE A 425 -27.39 -14.06 -17.84
N GLN A 426 -27.75 -14.20 -19.12
CA GLN A 426 -26.85 -13.88 -20.23
C GLN A 426 -26.44 -12.40 -20.29
N LYS A 427 -27.34 -11.47 -19.96
CA LYS A 427 -27.08 -10.02 -20.02
C LYS A 427 -26.06 -9.60 -18.97
N GLU A 428 -26.22 -10.09 -17.75
CA GLU A 428 -25.29 -9.87 -16.63
C GLU A 428 -23.93 -10.51 -16.92
N ALA A 429 -23.92 -11.75 -17.41
CA ALA A 429 -22.69 -12.44 -17.80
C ALA A 429 -21.93 -11.67 -18.90
N LYS A 430 -22.64 -11.13 -19.91
CA LYS A 430 -22.03 -10.30 -20.96
C LYS A 430 -21.42 -9.02 -20.40
N ARG A 431 -22.11 -8.32 -19.49
CA ARG A 431 -21.56 -7.13 -18.83
C ARG A 431 -20.27 -7.46 -18.07
N MET A 432 -20.24 -8.59 -17.38
CA MET A 432 -19.05 -9.07 -16.67
C MET A 432 -17.91 -9.40 -17.65
N GLN A 433 -18.22 -9.98 -18.80
CA GLN A 433 -17.24 -10.22 -19.86
C GLN A 433 -16.61 -8.94 -20.40
N GLU A 434 -17.41 -7.88 -20.60
CA GLU A 434 -16.94 -6.57 -21.05
C GLU A 434 -16.00 -5.91 -20.02
N GLU A 435 -16.20 -6.17 -18.73
CA GLU A 435 -15.27 -5.72 -17.68
C GLU A 435 -13.98 -6.54 -17.67
N VAL A 436 -14.06 -7.86 -17.80
CA VAL A 436 -12.87 -8.73 -17.93
C VAL A 436 -12.03 -8.30 -19.14
N GLN A 437 -12.68 -7.97 -20.26
CA GLN A 437 -11.99 -7.50 -21.46
C GLN A 437 -11.28 -6.15 -21.24
N ARG A 438 -11.95 -5.19 -20.58
CA ARG A 438 -11.32 -3.91 -20.20
C ARG A 438 -10.13 -4.11 -19.27
N LEU A 439 -10.24 -5.02 -18.30
CA LEU A 439 -9.13 -5.37 -17.40
C LEU A 439 -7.96 -6.01 -18.16
N ARG A 440 -8.25 -6.88 -19.14
CA ARG A 440 -7.21 -7.48 -20.01
C ARG A 440 -6.48 -6.43 -20.83
N GLU A 441 -7.20 -5.48 -21.42
CA GLU A 441 -6.61 -4.37 -22.17
C GLU A 441 -5.71 -3.49 -21.28
N GLN A 442 -6.18 -3.16 -20.07
CA GLN A 442 -5.37 -2.45 -19.08
C GLN A 442 -4.14 -3.26 -18.62
N SER A 443 -4.25 -4.58 -18.52
CA SER A 443 -3.11 -5.45 -18.18
C SER A 443 -2.08 -5.52 -19.30
N ALA A 444 -2.52 -5.42 -20.56
CA ALA A 444 -1.64 -5.53 -21.72
C ALA A 444 -0.66 -4.35 -21.81
N SER A 445 -1.11 -3.13 -21.48
CA SER A 445 -0.24 -1.95 -21.46
C SER A 445 0.84 -2.01 -20.36
N VAL A 446 0.58 -2.73 -19.27
CA VAL A 446 1.55 -2.96 -18.18
C VAL A 446 2.59 -4.04 -18.55
N LYS A 447 2.23 -4.97 -19.43
CA LYS A 447 3.12 -6.04 -19.91
C LYS A 447 4.18 -5.55 -20.91
N GLU A 448 3.99 -4.41 -21.56
CA GLU A 448 4.96 -3.90 -22.52
C GLU A 448 6.23 -3.37 -21.82
N PRO A 449 7.45 -3.79 -22.23
CA PRO A 449 8.71 -3.30 -21.65
C PRO A 449 8.91 -1.79 -21.76
N SER A 450 8.20 -1.14 -22.70
CA SER A 450 8.37 0.26 -23.09
C SER A 450 8.21 1.27 -21.94
N TRP A 451 7.39 0.97 -20.93
CA TRP A 451 7.24 1.89 -19.79
C TRP A 451 8.47 1.88 -18.86
N MET A 452 9.09 0.70 -18.66
CA MET A 452 10.33 0.56 -17.88
C MET A 452 11.51 1.19 -18.62
N GLU A 453 11.59 1.01 -19.93
CA GLU A 453 12.62 1.63 -20.76
C GLU A 453 12.57 3.17 -20.70
N LYS A 454 11.37 3.78 -20.74
CA LYS A 454 11.20 5.24 -20.63
C LYS A 454 11.57 5.80 -19.25
N ALA A 455 11.25 5.08 -18.18
CA ALA A 455 11.63 5.48 -16.82
C ALA A 455 13.16 5.40 -16.63
N MET A 456 13.78 4.34 -17.16
CA MET A 456 15.23 4.17 -17.15
C MET A 456 15.97 5.22 -17.96
N ASP A 457 15.44 5.61 -19.12
CA ASP A 457 16.05 6.64 -19.98
C ASP A 457 16.10 8.00 -19.25
N GLY A 458 15.06 8.32 -18.46
CA GLY A 458 15.05 9.49 -17.58
C GLY A 458 16.12 9.45 -16.48
N LEU A 459 16.30 8.30 -15.82
CA LEU A 459 17.34 8.10 -14.80
C LEU A 459 18.75 8.22 -15.39
N LEU A 460 19.02 7.58 -16.53
CA LEU A 460 20.30 7.66 -17.23
C LEU A 460 20.62 9.10 -17.65
N THR A 461 19.61 9.85 -18.10
CA THR A 461 19.74 11.26 -18.46
C THR A 461 20.12 12.13 -17.26
N VAL A 462 19.50 11.92 -16.09
CA VAL A 462 19.84 12.66 -14.86
C VAL A 462 21.24 12.29 -14.36
N GLY A 463 21.61 11.01 -14.36
CA GLY A 463 22.96 10.56 -13.98
C GLY A 463 24.06 11.14 -14.89
N SER A 464 23.77 11.34 -16.18
CA SER A 464 24.73 11.91 -17.14
C SER A 464 25.06 13.40 -16.91
N LEU A 465 24.22 14.14 -16.18
CA LEU A 465 24.44 15.56 -15.86
C LEU A 465 25.60 15.78 -14.87
N PHE A 466 26.04 14.73 -14.17
CA PHE A 466 27.00 14.82 -13.09
C PHE A 466 28.36 14.17 -13.42
N LEU A 467 28.58 13.81 -14.69
CA LEU A 467 29.89 13.37 -15.19
C LEU A 467 30.80 14.58 -15.48
N PRO A 468 32.04 14.61 -14.95
CA PRO A 468 32.97 15.71 -15.19
C PRO A 468 33.46 15.66 -16.64
N GLY A 469 32.88 16.52 -17.48
CA GLY A 469 33.18 16.66 -18.91
C GLY A 469 32.11 17.40 -19.71
N ILE A 470 30.88 17.51 -19.19
CA ILE A 470 29.72 18.13 -19.90
C ILE A 470 29.32 19.49 -19.29
N ALA A 471 30.08 20.02 -18.32
CA ALA A 471 29.77 21.26 -17.62
C ALA A 471 29.57 22.48 -18.55
N GLY A 472 30.22 22.50 -19.72
CA GLY A 472 30.10 23.62 -20.68
C GLY A 472 28.77 23.70 -21.44
N LYS A 473 27.97 22.62 -21.50
CA LYS A 473 26.68 22.61 -22.25
C LYS A 473 25.44 22.50 -21.34
N ALA A 474 25.61 22.13 -20.07
CA ALA A 474 24.50 21.85 -19.15
C ALA A 474 23.77 23.10 -18.60
N VAL A 475 24.42 24.27 -18.57
CA VAL A 475 23.81 25.51 -18.06
C VAL A 475 22.58 25.94 -18.89
N GLY A 476 22.56 25.62 -20.19
CA GLY A 476 21.41 25.91 -21.06
C GLY A 476 20.24 24.93 -20.93
N LEU A 477 20.48 23.69 -20.49
CA LEU A 477 19.48 22.63 -20.38
C LEU A 477 18.71 22.69 -19.04
N ILE A 478 19.39 23.03 -17.95
CA ILE A 478 18.77 23.20 -16.62
C ILE A 478 17.76 24.36 -16.63
N SER A 479 18.06 25.45 -17.35
CA SER A 479 17.15 26.59 -17.54
C SER A 479 15.84 26.22 -18.27
N ASN A 480 15.91 25.29 -19.24
CA ASN A 480 14.74 24.86 -20.00
C ASN A 480 13.91 23.78 -19.31
N LEU A 481 14.51 22.94 -18.45
CA LEU A 481 13.79 21.92 -17.67
C LEU A 481 12.94 22.58 -16.56
N PHE A 482 13.47 23.61 -15.89
CA PHE A 482 12.73 24.40 -14.90
C PHE A 482 11.63 25.29 -15.50
N ARG A 483 11.65 25.54 -16.82
CA ARG A 483 10.57 26.27 -17.51
C ARG A 483 9.44 25.37 -18.03
N ARG A 484 9.58 24.04 -17.97
CA ARG A 484 8.59 23.08 -18.49
C ARG A 484 8.04 22.09 -17.44
N LEU A 485 8.54 22.15 -16.20
CA LEU A 485 7.87 21.64 -14.99
C LEU A 485 6.94 22.72 -14.44
#